data_AF-A0A7K2QF87-F1
#
_entry.id   AF-A0A7K2QF87-F1
#
_cell.length_a   1.000
_cell.length_b   1.000
_cell.length_c   1.000
_cell.angle_alpha   90.00
_cell.angle_beta   90.00
_cell.angle_gamma   90.00
#
_symmetry.space_group_name_H-M   'P 1'
#
loop_
_entity.id
_entity.type
_entity.pdbx_description
1 polymer ?
#
loop_
_entity_poly.entity_id
_entity_poly.type
_entity_poly.pdbx_seq_one_letter_code
_entity_poly.pdbx_strand_id
1 'polypeptide(L)'
;NAEVPGHELRTRWQAAPGALAQAERDLERGLLTARGLDRVLRVAWTVADLRGRDRPDALDVAVALELRTGIARGAALAMGTRS
;
A
#
# COMPACT_ATOMS: atom_id res chain seq x y z
N ASN A 1 18.72 -12.05 2.78
CA ASN A 1 17.62 -11.06 2.87
C ASN A 1 18.08 -9.88 3.69
N ALA A 2 18.93 -9.03 3.10
CA ALA A 2 19.46 -7.85 3.78
C ALA A 2 18.29 -6.92 4.14
N GLU A 3 18.18 -6.65 5.43
CA GLU A 3 17.12 -5.88 6.06
C GLU A 3 17.37 -4.41 5.73
N VAL A 4 16.74 -3.90 4.67
CA VAL A 4 16.56 -2.45 4.53
C VAL A 4 15.79 -2.03 5.78
N PRO A 5 16.35 -1.15 6.64
CA PRO A 5 15.64 -0.74 7.85
C PRO A 5 14.30 -0.14 7.41
N GLY A 6 13.18 -0.62 7.99
CA GLY A 6 11.83 -0.19 7.58
C GLY A 6 11.62 1.34 7.62
N HIS A 7 12.50 2.07 8.33
CA HIS A 7 12.52 3.53 8.27
C HIS A 7 12.97 4.09 6.90
N GLU A 8 13.91 3.45 6.18
CA GLU A 8 14.47 4.01 4.95
C GLU A 8 13.49 3.87 3.79
N LEU A 9 12.68 2.80 3.79
CA LEU A 9 11.62 2.61 2.81
C LEU A 9 10.55 3.71 2.95
N ARG A 10 10.19 4.12 4.16
CA ARG A 10 9.22 5.21 4.38
C ARG A 10 9.80 6.58 4.03
N THR A 11 11.10 6.79 4.22
CA THR A 11 11.74 8.08 3.91
C THR A 11 12.06 8.24 2.42
N ARG A 12 12.49 7.18 1.72
CA ARG A 12 12.88 7.21 0.30
C ARG A 12 11.75 6.91 -0.68
N TRP A 13 10.72 6.16 -0.30
CA TRP A 13 9.64 5.70 -1.19
C TRP A 13 8.28 6.14 -0.65
N GLN A 14 8.05 7.46 -0.69
CA GLN A 14 6.89 8.09 -0.07
C GLN A 14 5.62 7.85 -0.89
N ALA A 15 4.63 7.21 -0.28
CA ALA A 15 3.26 7.20 -0.79
C ALA A 15 2.66 8.62 -0.70
N ALA A 16 1.52 8.84 -1.36
CA ALA A 16 0.77 10.07 -1.19
C ALA A 16 0.43 10.31 0.30
N PRO A 17 0.38 11.57 0.77
CA PRO A 17 0.01 11.87 2.15
C PRO A 17 -1.30 11.18 2.55
N GLY A 18 -1.28 10.49 3.70
CA GLY A 18 -2.45 9.75 4.20
C GLY A 18 -2.75 8.42 3.50
N ALA A 19 -2.06 8.05 2.42
CA ALA A 19 -2.29 6.78 1.71
C ALA A 19 -2.05 5.54 2.60
N LEU A 20 -1.12 5.64 3.55
CA LEU A 20 -0.78 4.56 4.46
C LEU A 20 -1.66 4.50 5.72
N ALA A 21 -2.57 5.45 5.92
CA ALA A 21 -3.29 5.60 7.19
C ALA A 21 -4.04 4.32 7.62
N GLN A 22 -4.60 3.56 6.68
CA GLN A 22 -5.25 2.29 7.02
C GLN A 22 -4.23 1.19 7.39
N ALA A 23 -3.11 1.12 6.69
CA ALA A 23 -2.05 0.15 6.98
C ALA A 23 -1.37 0.45 8.33
N GLU A 24 -1.20 1.73 8.65
CA GLU A 24 -0.70 2.20 9.95
C GLU A 24 -1.66 1.82 11.08
N ARG A 25 -2.97 2.04 10.91
CA ARG A 25 -3.98 1.59 11.89
C ARG A 25 -3.96 0.07 12.10
N ASP A 26 -3.78 -0.71 11.04
CA ASP A 26 -3.69 -2.16 11.15
C ASP A 26 -2.40 -2.57 11.89
N LEU A 27 -1.31 -1.84 11.70
CA LEU A 27 -0.05 -2.05 12.42
C LEU A 27 -0.22 -1.76 13.91
N GLU A 28 -0.84 -0.62 14.26
CA GLU A 28 -1.15 -0.24 15.64
C GLU A 28 -2.05 -1.27 16.34
N ARG A 29 -2.98 -1.88 15.61
CA ARG A 29 -3.89 -2.92 16.12
C ARG A 29 -3.27 -4.33 16.13
N GLY A 30 -2.01 -4.49 15.68
CA GLY A 30 -1.35 -5.80 15.58
C GLY A 30 -1.89 -6.70 14.46
N LEU A 31 -2.77 -6.19 13.59
CA LEU A 31 -3.29 -6.87 12.40
C LEU A 31 -2.26 -6.88 11.25
N LEU A 32 -1.30 -5.96 11.31
CA LEU A 32 -0.17 -5.84 10.40
C LEU A 32 1.12 -5.83 11.23
N THR A 33 2.19 -6.42 10.69
CA THR A 33 3.54 -6.30 11.27
C THR A 33 4.33 -5.27 10.49
N ALA A 34 5.44 -4.75 11.05
CA ALA A 34 6.29 -3.81 10.34
C ALA A 34 6.77 -4.37 8.98
N ARG A 35 7.23 -5.62 8.95
CA ARG A 35 7.58 -6.33 7.71
C ARG A 35 6.38 -6.52 6.78
N GLY A 36 5.18 -6.66 7.35
CA GLY A 36 3.93 -6.70 6.59
C GLY A 36 3.65 -5.36 5.89
N LEU A 37 3.83 -4.25 6.59
CA LEU A 37 3.71 -2.89 6.05
C LEU A 37 4.72 -2.65 4.92
N ASP A 38 5.97 -3.05 5.10
CA ASP A 38 7.00 -2.89 4.06
C ASP A 38 6.64 -3.67 2.77
N ARG A 39 6.06 -4.86 2.91
CA ARG A 39 5.55 -5.63 1.76
C ARG A 39 4.36 -4.95 1.09
N VAL A 40 3.42 -4.43 1.88
CA VAL A 40 2.26 -3.67 1.36
C VAL A 40 2.73 -2.48 0.55
N LEU A 41 3.69 -1.70 1.07
CA LEU A 41 4.24 -0.55 0.38
C LEU A 41 4.90 -0.94 -0.96
N ARG A 42 5.66 -2.04 -1.00
CA ARG A 42 6.27 -2.55 -2.23
C ARG A 42 5.22 -2.93 -3.28
N VAL A 43 4.16 -3.62 -2.88
CA VAL A 43 3.07 -3.99 -3.80
C VAL A 43 2.31 -2.76 -4.28
N ALA A 44 2.04 -1.80 -3.39
CA ALA A 44 1.37 -0.56 -3.75
C ALA A 44 2.14 0.22 -4.82
N TRP A 45 3.47 0.25 -4.74
CA TRP A 45 4.33 0.82 -5.78
C TRP A 45 4.16 0.10 -7.11
N THR A 46 4.18 -1.24 -7.12
CA THR A 46 3.92 -1.99 -8.36
C THR A 46 2.55 -1.67 -8.95
N VAL A 47 1.51 -1.53 -8.12
CA VAL A 47 0.16 -1.16 -8.60
C VAL A 47 0.13 0.27 -9.16
N ALA A 48 0.83 1.21 -8.52
CA ALA A 48 0.96 2.59 -8.99
C ALA A 48 1.70 2.65 -10.33
N ASP A 49 2.80 1.92 -10.48
CA ASP A 49 3.59 1.82 -11.72
C ASP A 49 2.73 1.30 -12.87
N LEU A 50 1.95 0.24 -12.63
CA LEU A 50 1.02 -0.32 -13.61
C LEU A 50 -0.10 0.66 -14.00
N ARG A 51 -0.43 1.61 -13.13
CA ARG A 51 -1.40 2.69 -13.37
C ARG A 51 -0.76 3.96 -13.93
N GLY A 52 0.55 3.97 -14.17
CA GLY A 52 1.30 5.12 -14.68
C GLY A 52 1.36 6.28 -13.69
N ARG A 53 1.42 6.00 -12.38
CA ARG A 53 1.47 7.02 -11.32
C ARG A 53 2.83 7.09 -10.67
N ASP A 54 3.30 8.31 -10.41
CA ASP A 54 4.62 8.57 -9.82
C ASP A 54 4.73 8.24 -8.33
N ARG A 55 3.60 7.90 -7.68
CA ARG A 55 3.55 7.44 -6.30
C ARG A 55 2.24 6.70 -6.00
N PRO A 56 2.24 5.75 -5.05
CA PRO A 56 1.02 5.08 -4.64
C PRO A 56 0.09 5.99 -3.84
N ASP A 57 -1.21 5.81 -4.04
CA ASP A 57 -2.27 6.47 -3.28
C ASP A 57 -2.99 5.49 -2.34
N ALA A 58 -4.04 5.95 -1.66
CA ALA A 58 -4.82 5.11 -0.76
C ALA A 58 -5.46 3.89 -1.47
N LEU A 59 -5.79 4.00 -2.77
CA LEU A 59 -6.38 2.91 -3.53
C LEU A 59 -5.36 1.83 -3.85
N ASP A 60 -4.12 2.18 -4.21
CA ASP A 60 -3.07 1.17 -4.42
C ASP A 60 -2.72 0.45 -3.13
N VAL A 61 -2.68 1.18 -2.02
CA VAL A 61 -2.43 0.60 -0.69
C VAL A 61 -3.57 -0.32 -0.29
N ALA A 62 -4.83 0.04 -0.57
CA ALA A 62 -5.97 -0.83 -0.36
C ALA A 62 -5.85 -2.12 -1.17
N VAL A 63 -5.58 -2.03 -2.48
CA VAL A 63 -5.35 -3.19 -3.36
C VAL A 63 -4.19 -4.05 -2.85
N ALA A 64 -3.09 -3.44 -2.42
CA ALA A 64 -1.94 -4.16 -1.87
C ALA A 64 -2.27 -4.92 -0.56
N LEU A 65 -3.12 -4.33 0.30
CA LEU A 65 -3.60 -4.97 1.52
C LEU A 65 -4.54 -6.14 1.21
N GLU A 66 -5.42 -5.99 0.21
CA GLU A 66 -6.29 -7.06 -0.28
C GLU A 66 -5.46 -8.24 -0.81
N LEU A 67 -4.52 -7.98 -1.73
CA LEU A 67 -3.65 -9.00 -2.33
C LEU A 67 -2.83 -9.76 -1.27
N ARG A 68 -2.46 -9.10 -0.17
CA ARG A 68 -1.70 -9.71 0.93
C ARG A 68 -2.57 -10.56 1.86
N THR A 69 -3.80 -10.12 2.14
CA THR A 69 -4.66 -10.73 3.18
C THR A 69 -5.71 -11.67 2.63
N GLY A 70 -5.99 -11.61 1.32
CA GLY A 70 -7.11 -12.31 0.69
C GLY A 70 -8.49 -11.76 1.12
N ILE A 71 -8.52 -10.72 1.94
CA ILE A 71 -9.74 -10.06 2.40
C ILE A 71 -10.00 -8.88 1.47
N ALA A 72 -11.13 -8.90 0.76
CA ALA A 72 -11.59 -7.75 0.01
C ALA A 72 -11.83 -6.58 0.98
N ARG A 73 -11.07 -5.51 0.79
CA ARG A 73 -11.13 -4.25 1.51
C ARG A 73 -11.71 -3.21 0.56
N GLY A 74 -12.89 -3.53 0.03
CA GLY A 74 -13.67 -2.61 -0.78
C GLY A 74 -12.82 -1.83 -1.78
N ALA A 75 -11.99 -2.49 -2.58
CA ALA A 75 -11.67 -2.02 -3.92
C ALA A 75 -12.95 -2.05 -4.80
N ALA A 76 -14.04 -1.48 -4.31
CA ALA A 76 -15.22 -1.21 -5.08
C ALA A 76 -15.06 0.15 -5.78
N LEU A 77 -13.97 0.38 -6.53
CA LEU A 77 -13.76 1.66 -7.20
C LEU A 77 -13.09 1.54 -8.58
N ALA A 78 -13.95 1.73 -9.58
CA ALA A 78 -13.71 2.52 -10.79
C ALA A 78 -12.89 1.90 -11.94
N MET A 79 -13.19 0.67 -12.33
CA MET A 79 -13.11 0.32 -13.76
C MET A 79 -14.45 0.67 -14.43
N GLY A 80 -14.48 1.78 -15.15
CA GLY A 80 -15.61 2.11 -16.03
C GLY A 80 -16.33 3.39 -15.64
N THR A 81 -15.74 4.53 -15.98
CA THR A 81 -16.40 5.53 -16.83
C THR A 81 -15.49 6.74 -16.95
N ARG A 82 -14.96 6.95 -18.15
CA ARG A 82 -14.94 8.28 -18.72
C ARG A 82 -14.99 8.15 -20.24
N SER A 83 -16.17 8.52 -20.74
CA SER A 83 -16.46 8.94 -22.11
C SER A 83 -15.64 10.17 -22.50
#